data_AF-A0A9E4B5C5-F1
#
_entry.id   AF-A0A9E4B5C5-F1
#
_cell.length_a   1.000
_cell.length_b   1.000
_cell.length_c   1.000
_cell.angle_alpha   90.00
_cell.angle_beta   90.00
_cell.angle_gamma   90.00
#
_symmetry.space_group_name_H-M   'P 1'
#
loop_
_entity.id
_entity.type
_entity.pdbx_description
1 polymer ?
#
loop_
_entity_poly.entity_id
_entity_poly.type
_entity_poly.pdbx_seq_one_letter_code
_entity_poly.pdbx_strand_id
1 'polypeptide(L)' 'MAIFRVTKTEDLKVGNGGRITIPQNVREEMRLVDGDALKLRVEKGAGRCQITIWKNDSRSSEYSG' A
#
# COMPACT_ATOMS: atom_id res chain seq x y z
N MET A 1 -11.55 15.07 0.04
CA MET A 1 -11.83 13.63 -0.20
C MET A 1 -11.35 13.32 -1.60
N ALA A 2 -10.29 12.53 -1.75
CA ALA A 2 -9.83 12.12 -3.06
C ALA A 2 -10.66 10.92 -3.54
N ILE A 3 -11.07 10.92 -4.81
CA ILE A 3 -11.72 9.78 -5.44
C ILE A 3 -10.62 8.91 -6.03
N PHE A 4 -10.37 7.75 -5.41
CA PHE A 4 -9.48 6.73 -5.95
C PHE A 4 -10.27 5.81 -6.87
N ARG A 5 -9.69 5.49 -8.03
CA ARG A 5 -10.28 4.58 -9.02
C ARG A 5 -9.45 3.31 -9.02
N VAL A 6 -10.09 2.15 -9.07
CA VAL A 6 -9.38 0.88 -9.24
C VAL A 6 -8.89 0.82 -10.69
N THR A 7 -7.58 0.90 -10.88
CA THR A 7 -6.93 0.82 -12.21
C THR A 7 -6.49 -0.59 -12.56
N LYS A 8 -6.19 -1.41 -11.56
CA LYS A 8 -5.76 -2.81 -11.72
C LYS A 8 -6.26 -3.67 -10.56
N THR A 9 -6.50 -4.94 -10.83
CA THR A 9 -6.74 -5.98 -9.82
C THR A 9 -5.94 -7.22 -10.21
N GLU A 10 -5.30 -7.84 -9.24
CA GLU A 10 -4.46 -9.01 -9.43
C GLU A 10 -4.56 -9.93 -8.21
N ASP A 11 -4.60 -11.23 -8.44
CA ASP A 11 -4.66 -12.22 -7.38
C ASP A 11 -3.27 -12.44 -6.77
N LEU A 12 -3.17 -12.31 -5.46
CA LEU A 12 -1.93 -12.51 -4.70
C LEU A 12 -2.07 -13.68 -3.74
N LYS A 13 -0.96 -14.37 -3.49
CA LYS A 13 -0.87 -15.41 -2.46
C LYS A 13 -0.11 -14.89 -1.25
N VAL A 14 -0.55 -15.32 -0.07
CA VAL A 14 0.19 -15.10 1.17
C VAL A 14 1.34 -16.09 1.23
N GLY A 15 2.56 -15.59 1.30
CA GLY A 15 3.77 -16.39 1.45
C GLY A 15 4.05 -16.79 2.89
N ASN A 16 5.19 -17.44 3.10
CA ASN A 16 5.63 -17.88 4.42
C ASN A 16 5.72 -16.73 5.42
N GLY A 17 5.16 -16.92 6.61
CA GLY A 17 5.15 -15.91 7.68
C GLY A 17 4.15 -14.77 7.46
N GLY A 18 3.14 -14.95 6.59
CA GLY A 18 2.07 -13.97 6.42
C GLY A 18 2.41 -12.79 5.51
N ARG A 19 3.56 -12.85 4.81
CA ARG A 19 4.02 -11.77 3.93
C ARG A 19 3.30 -11.83 2.58
N ILE A 20 2.99 -10.65 2.05
CA ILE A 20 2.49 -10.48 0.68
C ILE A 20 3.59 -9.83 -0.13
N THR A 21 3.87 -10.38 -1.31
CA THR A 21 4.82 -9.79 -2.26
C THR A 21 4.09 -8.78 -3.13
N ILE A 22 4.60 -7.55 -3.21
CA ILE A 22 4.12 -6.55 -4.16
C ILE A 22 4.67 -6.91 -5.55
N PRO A 23 3.81 -7.14 -6.57
CA PRO A 23 4.27 -7.45 -7.93
C PRO A 23 5.16 -6.35 -8.50
N GLN A 24 6.13 -6.74 -9.33
CA GLN A 24 7.16 -5.83 -9.84
C GLN A 24 6.57 -4.60 -10.57
N ASN A 25 5.55 -4.79 -11.40
CA ASN A 25 4.90 -3.68 -12.11
C ASN A 25 4.21 -2.70 -11.13
N VAL A 26 3.64 -3.18 -10.03
CA VAL A 26 3.01 -2.34 -9.00
C VAL A 26 4.08 -1.62 -8.19
N ARG A 27 5.18 -2.29 -7.89
CA ARG A 27 6.36 -1.71 -7.24
C ARG A 27 6.91 -0.53 -8.03
N GLU A 28 7.04 -0.68 -9.35
CA GLU A 28 7.50 0.37 -10.27
C GLU A 28 6.50 1.54 -10.35
N GLU A 29 5.21 1.26 -10.48
CA GLU A 29 4.14 2.27 -10.53
C GLU A 29 4.07 3.11 -9.24
N MET A 30 4.17 2.46 -8.08
CA MET A 30 4.20 3.11 -6.77
C MET A 30 5.58 3.71 -6.42
N ARG A 31 6.60 3.52 -7.28
CA ARG A 31 7.99 3.96 -7.07
C ARG A 31 8.55 3.52 -5.71
N LEU A 32 8.38 2.24 -5.41
CA LEU A 32 8.84 1.63 -4.16
C LEU A 32 10.28 1.13 -4.29
N VAL A 33 11.12 1.55 -3.35
CA VAL A 33 12.50 1.09 -3.19
C VAL A 33 12.67 0.36 -1.86
N ASP A 34 13.75 -0.39 -1.72
CA ASP A 34 14.03 -1.11 -0.48
C ASP A 34 14.17 -0.12 0.69
N GLY A 35 13.53 -0.44 1.82
CA GLY A 35 13.51 0.42 3.00
C GLY A 35 12.39 1.48 3.02
N ASP A 36 11.60 1.62 1.94
CA ASP A 36 10.44 2.51 1.97
C ASP A 36 9.43 2.09 3.05
N ALA A 37 8.97 3.06 3.82
CA ALA A 37 7.88 2.87 4.77
C ALA A 37 6.52 3.02 4.06
N LEU A 38 5.63 2.06 4.28
CA LEU A 38 4.26 2.09 3.76
C LEU A 38 3.27 2.27 4.91
N LYS A 39 2.19 3.00 4.65
CA LYS A 39 1.04 3.07 5.56
C LYS A 39 -0.05 2.13 5.04
N LEU A 40 -0.62 1.35 5.95
CA LEU A 40 -1.71 0.42 5.67
C LEU A 40 -2.97 0.87 6.41
N ARG A 41 -4.09 0.90 5.69
CA ARG A 41 -5.43 1.08 6.24
C ARG A 41 -6.27 -0.15 5.97
N VAL A 42 -6.93 -0.64 7.02
CA VAL A 42 -7.87 -1.76 6.95
C VAL A 42 -9.28 -1.20 7.01
N GLU A 43 -10.12 -1.62 6.07
CA GLU A 43 -11.55 -1.34 6.08
C GLU A 43 -12.34 -2.63 6.08
N LYS A 44 -13.35 -2.69 6.94
CA LYS A 44 -14.24 -3.84 7.07
C LYS A 44 -15.64 -3.45 6.61
N GLY A 45 -16.21 -4.26 5.72
CA GLY A 45 -17.61 -4.21 5.31
C GLY A 45 -18.32 -5.51 5.65
N ALA A 46 -19.55 -5.68 5.17
CA ALA A 46 -20.38 -6.85 5.39
C ALA A 46 -19.72 -8.16 4.87
N GLY A 47 -18.92 -8.81 5.71
CA GLY A 47 -18.21 -10.05 5.41
C GLY A 47 -16.98 -9.91 4.51
N ARG A 48 -16.55 -8.68 4.19
CA ARG A 48 -15.37 -8.44 3.37
C ARG A 48 -14.42 -7.48 4.08
N CYS A 49 -13.13 -7.72 3.89
CA CYS A 49 -12.06 -6.84 4.36
C CYS A 49 -11.27 -6.37 3.16
N GLN A 50 -10.97 -5.08 3.11
CA GLN A 50 -10.07 -4.50 2.10
C GLN A 50 -8.92 -3.79 2.79
N ILE A 51 -7.77 -3.80 2.13
CA ILE A 51 -6.60 -3.04 2.55
C ILE A 51 -6.28 -2.00 1.50
N THR A 52 -5.98 -0.80 1.96
CA THR A 52 -5.38 0.26 1.12
C THR A 52 -3.98 0.52 1.65
N ILE A 53 -3.00 0.51 0.76
CA ILE A 53 -1.59 0.76 1.09
C ILE A 53 -1.09 1.93 0.26
N TRP A 54 -0.35 2.83 0.88
CA TRP A 54 0.33 3.93 0.17
C TRP A 54 1.70 4.19 0.77
N LYS A 55 2.57 4.80 -0.04
CA LYS A 55 3.89 5.23 0.41
C LYS A 55 3.72 6.27 1.52
N ASN A 56 4.37 6.05 2.66
CA ASN A 56 4.36 7.04 3.73
C ASN A 56 5.29 8.17 3.31
N ASP A 57 4.74 9.35 3.07
CA ASP A 57 5.52 10.53 2.75
C ASP A 57 6.09 11.12 4.05
N SER A 58 7.09 10.45 4.62
CA SER A 58 7.72 10.87 5.88
C SER A 58 8.53 12.17 5.74
N ARG A 59 8.50 12.89 4.59
CA ARG A 59 9.21 14.16 4.39
C ARG A 59 8.28 15.36 4.57
N SER A 60 7.59 15.47 5.70
CA SER A 60 6.87 16.70 6.07
C SER A 60 6.51 16.79 7.56
N SER A 61 7.49 16.64 8.47
CA SER A 61 7.32 17.12 9.86
C SER A 61 8.60 17.51 10.61
N GLU A 62 9.78 17.49 9.97
CA GLU A 62 11.04 17.99 10.56
C GLU A 62 11.50 19.35 10.01
N TYR A 63 10.57 20.14 9.48
CA TYR A 63 10.81 21.56 9.18
C TYR A 63 9.65 22.40 9.70
N SER A 64 9.57 22.52 11.02
CA SER A 64 8.92 23.65 11.69
C SER A 64 9.85 24.03 12.83
N GLY A 65 10.87 24.82 12.46
CA GLY A 65 11.68 25.56 13.42
C GLY A 65 10.90 26.73 14.03
#